data_AF-R6TAI1-F1
#
_entry.id   AF-R6TAI1-F1
#
_cell.length_a   1.000
_cell.length_b   1.000
_cell.length_c   1.000
_cell.angle_alpha   90.00
_cell.angle_beta   90.00
_cell.angle_gamma   90.00
#
_symmetry.space_group_name_H-M   'P 1'
#
loop_
_entity.id
_entity.type
_entity.pdbx_description
1 polymer ?
#
loop_
_entity_poly.entity_id
_entity_poly.type
_entity_poly.pdbx_seq_one_letter_code
_entity_poly.pdbx_strand_id
1 'polypeptide(L)'
;MFFSILYPESSSVKIPRESGKAQSNSRRPEDGAAFENTLTCVTWMYERMDYSCKHYPGFFSLHSLGFMGEDKADGRRKMHRTWQHILDELCAVLKRDTRIRADAFTKEFTAEKFAEALFSLMLSAFLRQDYDPSAVLEIVRRTLY
;
A
#
# COMPACT_ATOMS: atom_id res chain seq x y z
N MET A 1 10.17 -2.10 -4.02
CA MET A 1 10.05 -0.64 -3.84
C MET A 1 8.91 -0.27 -2.88
N PHE A 2 7.64 -0.68 -3.05
CA PHE A 2 6.70 -0.67 -1.89
C PHE A 2 7.02 -1.74 -0.84
N PHE A 3 7.61 -2.86 -1.25
CA PHE A 3 8.25 -3.76 -0.29
C PHE A 3 9.35 -3.08 0.53
N SER A 4 9.98 -2.01 0.03
CA SER A 4 10.96 -1.19 0.76
C SER A 4 10.28 -0.16 1.67
N ILE A 5 9.12 0.32 1.25
CA ILE A 5 8.27 1.25 2.00
C ILE A 5 7.61 0.52 3.17
N LEU A 6 7.25 -0.76 3.01
CA LEU A 6 6.67 -1.63 4.03
C LEU A 6 7.70 -2.41 4.86
N TYR A 7 8.79 -2.84 4.23
CA TYR A 7 9.88 -3.63 4.81
C TYR A 7 11.24 -3.11 4.30
N PRO A 8 11.78 -2.03 4.89
CA PRO A 8 13.01 -1.38 4.43
C PRO A 8 14.22 -2.32 4.37
N GLU A 9 14.24 -3.39 5.18
CA GLU A 9 15.33 -4.39 5.19
C GLU A 9 15.41 -5.31 3.96
N SER A 10 14.40 -5.31 3.09
CA SER A 10 14.34 -6.20 1.90
C SER A 10 14.93 -5.57 0.63
N SER A 11 15.48 -4.36 0.72
CA SER A 11 15.98 -3.59 -0.43
C SER A 11 17.50 -3.73 -0.57
N SER A 12 18.02 -3.92 -1.79
CA SER A 12 19.46 -3.97 -2.08
C SER A 12 20.23 -2.66 -1.81
N VAL A 13 19.58 -1.65 -1.23
CA VAL A 13 20.21 -0.42 -0.75
C VAL A 13 20.77 -0.71 0.64
N LYS A 14 22.10 -0.71 0.78
CA LYS A 14 22.77 -0.87 2.09
C LYS A 14 22.41 0.31 2.99
N ILE A 15 21.42 0.12 3.85
CA ILE A 15 21.21 0.96 5.04
C ILE A 15 22.28 0.56 6.07
N PRO A 16 22.99 1.50 6.71
CA PRO A 16 23.95 1.19 7.76
C PRO A 16 23.26 0.37 8.86
N ARG A 17 23.75 -0.86 9.07
CA ARG A 17 23.24 -1.77 10.11
C ARG A 17 23.64 -1.24 11.48
N GLU A 18 22.67 -0.80 12.27
CA GLU A 18 22.81 -0.94 13.72
C GLU A 18 22.60 -2.42 14.08
N SER A 19 23.52 -2.92 14.88
CA SER A 19 23.80 -4.33 15.11
C SER A 19 22.69 -5.03 15.88
N GLY A 20 22.11 -6.06 15.26
CA GLY A 20 21.72 -7.29 15.95
C GLY A 20 20.25 -7.71 15.83
N LYS A 21 19.91 -8.48 14.79
CA LYS A 21 19.54 -9.92 14.90
C LYS A 21 18.88 -10.43 13.61
N ALA A 22 19.37 -11.58 13.18
CA ALA A 22 18.73 -12.69 12.47
C ALA A 22 18.00 -12.47 11.12
N GLN A 23 18.30 -13.41 10.22
CA GLN A 23 17.79 -13.57 8.87
C GLN A 23 16.53 -14.45 8.83
N SER A 24 15.77 -14.32 7.73
CA SER A 24 14.69 -15.19 7.23
C SER A 24 13.23 -14.83 7.61
N ASN A 25 12.45 -14.58 6.55
CA ASN A 25 11.00 -14.71 6.40
C ASN A 25 10.12 -14.24 7.58
N SER A 26 9.55 -13.03 7.52
CA SER A 26 8.46 -12.69 8.46
C SER A 26 7.61 -11.51 7.99
N ARG A 27 6.37 -11.78 7.58
CA ARG A 27 5.26 -10.84 7.85
C ARG A 27 5.29 -10.59 9.36
N ARG A 28 5.44 -9.35 9.82
CA ARG A 28 5.35 -9.00 11.24
C ARG A 28 3.97 -9.43 11.74
N PRO A 29 3.86 -10.00 12.95
CA PRO A 29 2.58 -10.44 13.52
C PRO A 29 1.49 -9.35 13.54
N GLU A 30 1.92 -8.09 13.65
CA GLU A 30 1.09 -6.89 13.68
C GLU A 30 0.40 -6.61 12.34
N ASP A 31 1.02 -7.01 11.23
CA ASP A 31 0.45 -6.88 9.88
C ASP A 31 -0.75 -7.82 9.70
N GLY A 32 -0.80 -8.95 10.43
CA GLY A 32 -1.91 -9.89 10.34
C GLY A 32 -3.26 -9.25 10.73
N ALA A 33 -3.26 -8.43 11.77
CA ALA A 33 -4.44 -7.68 12.22
C ALA A 33 -4.76 -6.51 11.29
N ALA A 34 -3.74 -5.88 10.70
CA ALA A 34 -3.92 -4.76 9.77
C ALA A 34 -4.81 -5.12 8.57
N PHE A 35 -4.73 -6.37 8.09
CA PHE A 35 -5.51 -6.83 6.94
C PHE A 35 -6.83 -7.52 7.31
N GLU A 36 -7.19 -7.61 8.58
CA GLU A 36 -8.40 -8.33 9.03
C GLU A 36 -9.66 -7.84 8.32
N ASN A 37 -9.78 -6.51 8.14
CA ASN A 37 -10.91 -5.88 7.49
C ASN A 37 -10.48 -4.64 6.70
N THR A 38 -11.38 -4.15 5.84
CA THR A 38 -11.08 -3.09 4.88
C THR A 38 -10.72 -1.77 5.56
N LEU A 39 -11.43 -1.38 6.62
CA LEU A 39 -11.17 -0.12 7.34
C LEU A 39 -9.81 -0.14 8.05
N THR A 40 -9.46 -1.25 8.71
CA THR A 40 -8.15 -1.41 9.36
C THR A 40 -7.03 -1.40 8.32
N CYS A 41 -7.24 -2.06 7.17
CA CYS A 41 -6.26 -2.09 6.09
C CYS A 41 -5.98 -0.69 5.54
N VAL A 42 -7.03 0.09 5.24
CA VAL A 42 -6.89 1.47 4.76
C VAL A 42 -6.18 2.33 5.81
N THR A 43 -6.59 2.23 7.08
CA THR A 43 -5.95 2.99 8.17
C THR A 43 -4.46 2.70 8.26
N TRP A 44 -4.08 1.42 8.27
CA TRP A 44 -2.70 0.98 8.31
C TRP A 44 -1.89 1.43 7.09
N MET A 45 -2.49 1.43 5.89
CA MET A 45 -1.82 1.95 4.69
C MET A 45 -1.51 3.44 4.80
N TYR A 46 -2.42 4.25 5.36
CA TYR A 46 -2.20 5.68 5.62
C TYR A 46 -1.13 5.93 6.68
N GLU A 47 -1.15 5.19 7.79
CA GLU A 47 -0.10 5.24 8.81
C GLU A 47 1.27 4.90 8.21
N ARG A 48 1.31 3.93 7.30
CA ARG A 48 2.55 3.58 6.61
C ARG A 48 3.02 4.69 5.66
N MET A 49 2.12 5.30 4.91
CA MET A 49 2.44 6.42 4.03
C MET A 49 3.05 7.59 4.81
N ASP A 50 2.44 7.96 5.94
CA ASP A 50 2.93 9.02 6.84
C ASP A 50 4.27 8.66 7.47
N TYR A 51 4.40 7.43 8.00
CA TYR A 51 5.67 6.93 8.54
C TYR A 51 6.80 7.02 7.52
N SER A 52 6.57 6.55 6.30
CA SER A 52 7.58 6.55 5.24
C SER A 52 7.98 7.96 4.82
N CYS A 53 7.04 8.91 4.78
CA CYS A 53 7.36 10.31 4.50
C CYS A 53 8.26 10.92 5.58
N LYS A 54 8.01 10.60 6.86
CA LYS A 54 8.80 11.10 8.00
C LYS A 54 10.20 10.50 8.07
N HIS A 55 10.34 9.20 7.81
CA HIS A 55 11.60 8.46 8.01
C HIS A 55 12.49 8.39 6.76
N TYR A 56 11.91 8.59 5.58
CA TYR A 56 12.62 8.55 4.30
C TYR A 56 12.27 9.78 3.45
N PRO A 57 12.57 11.01 3.93
CA PRO A 57 12.23 12.23 3.20
C PRO A 57 12.92 12.25 1.83
N GLY A 58 12.16 12.61 0.79
CA GLY A 58 12.67 12.69 -0.58
C GLY A 58 12.90 11.36 -1.29
N PHE A 59 12.73 10.20 -0.65
CA PHE A 59 12.89 8.87 -1.27
C PHE A 59 12.08 8.76 -2.58
N PHE A 60 10.82 9.21 -2.54
CA PHE A 60 9.94 9.16 -3.71
C PHE A 60 10.27 10.21 -4.76
N SER A 61 10.61 11.43 -4.34
CA SER A 61 11.05 12.52 -5.22
C SER A 61 12.31 12.14 -5.99
N LEU A 62 13.27 11.48 -5.33
CA LEU A 62 14.50 10.97 -5.93
C LEU A 62 14.24 9.78 -6.86
N HIS A 63 13.27 8.92 -6.54
CA HIS A 63 12.93 7.77 -7.39
C HIS A 63 12.22 8.16 -8.68
N SER A 64 11.38 9.20 -8.68
CA SER A 64 10.81 9.77 -9.91
C SER A 64 11.89 10.33 -10.84
N LEU A 65 12.96 10.92 -10.29
CA LEU A 65 14.14 11.38 -11.06
C LEU A 65 15.04 10.21 -11.50
N GLY A 66 15.20 9.16 -10.66
CA GLY A 66 16.05 8.00 -10.94
C GLY A 66 15.61 7.14 -12.13
N PHE A 67 14.33 7.19 -12.52
CA PHE A 67 13.83 6.57 -13.75
C PHE A 67 14.28 7.25 -15.05
N MET A 68 15.00 8.37 -14.97
CA MET A 68 15.65 8.95 -16.14
C MET A 68 16.95 8.22 -16.52
N GLY A 69 17.54 7.43 -15.61
CA GLY A 69 18.85 6.77 -15.80
C GLY A 69 18.85 5.24 -15.69
N GLU A 70 17.97 4.60 -14.92
CA GLU A 70 17.74 3.16 -15.03
C GLU A 70 17.05 2.84 -16.35
N ASP A 71 17.42 1.72 -16.98
CA ASP A 71 16.86 1.27 -18.25
C ASP A 71 15.32 1.31 -18.17
N LYS A 72 14.70 2.31 -18.80
CA LYS A 72 13.34 2.79 -18.46
C LYS A 72 12.29 1.67 -18.44
N ALA A 73 12.53 0.60 -19.18
CA ALA A 73 11.70 -0.59 -19.21
C ALA A 73 11.72 -1.39 -17.90
N ASP A 74 12.88 -1.56 -17.25
CA ASP A 74 12.99 -2.32 -16.01
C ASP A 74 12.34 -1.59 -14.84
N GLY A 75 12.53 -0.28 -14.78
CA GLY A 75 11.87 0.58 -13.82
C GLY A 75 10.35 0.53 -13.89
N ARG A 76 9.78 0.65 -15.11
CA ARG A 76 8.34 0.49 -15.34
C ARG A 76 7.82 -0.87 -14.93
N ARG A 77 8.54 -1.96 -15.22
CA ARG A 77 8.15 -3.33 -14.80
C ARG A 77 8.13 -3.49 -13.29
N LYS A 78 9.14 -2.96 -12.59
CA LYS A 78 9.21 -2.98 -11.12
C LYS A 78 8.05 -2.20 -10.50
N MET A 79 7.73 -1.02 -11.04
CA MET A 79 6.59 -0.22 -10.60
C MET A 79 5.27 -0.96 -10.82
N HIS A 80 5.06 -1.51 -12.02
CA HIS A 80 3.84 -2.24 -12.35
C HIS A 80 3.62 -3.47 -11.46
N ARG A 81 4.66 -4.30 -11.24
CA ARG A 81 4.59 -5.44 -10.31
C ARG A 81 4.21 -5.03 -8.90
N THR A 82 4.76 -3.89 -8.45
CA THR A 82 4.47 -3.35 -7.13
C THR A 82 3.00 -2.93 -7.02
N TRP A 83 2.50 -2.26 -8.06
CA TRP A 83 1.11 -1.83 -8.15
C TRP A 83 0.13 -2.99 -8.12
N GLN A 84 0.39 -4.02 -8.93
CA GLN A 84 -0.42 -5.23 -8.99
C GLN A 84 -0.48 -5.92 -7.64
N HIS A 85 0.65 -6.04 -6.95
CA HIS A 85 0.66 -6.64 -5.62
C HIS A 85 -0.24 -5.90 -4.61
N ILE A 86 -0.25 -4.56 -4.63
CA ILE A 86 -1.12 -3.79 -3.72
C ILE A 86 -2.59 -4.01 -4.07
N LEU A 87 -2.92 -4.02 -5.36
CA LEU A 87 -4.28 -4.30 -5.83
C LEU A 87 -4.73 -5.71 -5.42
N ASP A 88 -3.86 -6.71 -5.55
CA ASP A 88 -4.14 -8.09 -5.15
C ASP A 88 -4.44 -8.18 -3.64
N GLU A 89 -3.64 -7.52 -2.80
CA GLU A 89 -3.86 -7.51 -1.35
C GLU A 89 -5.15 -6.76 -0.98
N LEU A 90 -5.45 -5.62 -1.62
CA LEU A 90 -6.72 -4.91 -1.41
C LEU A 90 -7.92 -5.76 -1.83
N CYS A 91 -7.84 -6.43 -2.98
CA CYS A 91 -8.87 -7.37 -3.43
C CYS A 91 -9.06 -8.52 -2.45
N ALA A 92 -7.96 -9.08 -1.92
CA ALA A 92 -8.00 -10.16 -0.95
C ALA A 92 -8.67 -9.72 0.37
N VAL A 93 -8.36 -8.52 0.86
CA VAL A 93 -9.00 -7.94 2.06
C VAL A 93 -10.49 -7.74 1.83
N LEU A 94 -10.89 -7.15 0.70
CA LEU A 94 -12.30 -6.92 0.35
C LEU A 94 -13.08 -8.25 0.27
N LYS A 95 -12.48 -9.30 -0.28
CA LYS A 95 -13.11 -10.62 -0.38
C LYS A 95 -13.19 -11.37 0.96
N ARG A 96 -12.30 -11.05 1.91
CA ARG A 96 -12.25 -11.68 3.24
C ARG A 96 -13.13 -10.97 4.27
N ASP A 97 -13.34 -9.67 4.14
CA ASP A 97 -14.04 -8.85 5.13
C ASP A 97 -15.53 -9.21 5.21
N THR A 98 -15.87 -10.06 6.18
CA THR A 98 -17.22 -10.60 6.39
C THR A 98 -18.24 -9.56 6.86
N ARG A 99 -17.79 -8.34 7.20
CA ARG A 99 -18.68 -7.25 7.65
C ARG A 99 -19.22 -6.43 6.49
N ILE A 100 -18.64 -6.56 5.29
CA ILE A 100 -19.14 -5.89 4.08
C ILE A 100 -20.57 -6.35 3.82
N ARG A 101 -21.46 -5.41 3.51
CA ARG A 101 -22.87 -5.71 3.21
C ARG A 101 -22.97 -6.64 2.00
N ALA A 102 -23.91 -7.58 2.05
CA ALA A 102 -24.00 -8.68 1.07
C ALA A 102 -24.24 -8.20 -0.38
N ASP A 103 -24.79 -7.01 -0.57
CA ASP A 103 -25.08 -6.38 -1.85
C ASP A 103 -24.10 -5.25 -2.23
N ALA A 104 -22.97 -5.13 -1.51
CA ALA A 104 -21.95 -4.12 -1.79
C ALA A 104 -21.39 -4.22 -3.21
N PHE A 105 -21.33 -5.43 -3.77
CA PHE A 105 -20.75 -5.70 -5.08
C PHE A 105 -21.77 -6.30 -6.06
N THR A 106 -21.72 -5.82 -7.29
CA THR A 106 -22.53 -6.29 -8.42
C THR A 106 -21.63 -6.76 -9.57
N LYS A 107 -22.24 -7.16 -10.70
CA LYS A 107 -21.48 -7.46 -11.92
C LYS A 107 -20.76 -6.21 -12.46
N GLU A 108 -21.40 -5.06 -12.34
CA GLU A 108 -20.90 -3.77 -12.81
C GLU A 108 -19.88 -3.17 -11.83
N PHE A 109 -20.06 -3.42 -10.54
CA PHE A 109 -19.22 -2.88 -9.46
C PHE A 109 -18.65 -4.02 -8.62
N THR A 110 -17.49 -4.54 -9.04
CA THR A 110 -16.83 -5.68 -8.39
C THR A 110 -15.83 -5.22 -7.33
N ALA A 111 -15.40 -6.14 -6.46
CA ALA A 111 -14.35 -5.88 -5.48
C ALA A 111 -13.04 -5.40 -6.14
N GLU A 112 -12.70 -5.92 -7.31
CA GLU A 112 -11.54 -5.50 -8.09
C GLU A 112 -11.65 -4.04 -8.56
N LYS A 113 -12.81 -3.65 -9.10
CA LYS A 113 -13.05 -2.26 -9.51
C LYS A 113 -13.02 -1.31 -8.33
N PHE A 114 -13.54 -1.73 -7.18
CA PHE A 114 -13.45 -0.93 -5.96
C PHE A 114 -12.01 -0.84 -5.46
N ALA A 115 -11.22 -1.92 -5.49
CA ALA A 115 -9.81 -1.90 -5.13
C ALA A 115 -9.01 -0.94 -6.01
N GLU A 116 -9.26 -0.92 -7.32
CA GLU A 116 -8.64 0.03 -8.26
C GLU A 116 -8.99 1.48 -7.93
N ALA A 117 -10.25 1.76 -7.64
CA ALA A 117 -10.70 3.10 -7.26
C ALA A 117 -10.10 3.55 -5.91
N LEU A 118 -10.13 2.66 -4.91
CA LEU A 118 -9.57 2.90 -3.59
C LEU A 118 -8.06 3.13 -3.67
N PHE A 119 -7.34 2.30 -4.43
CA PHE A 119 -5.91 2.48 -4.66
C PHE A 119 -5.62 3.82 -5.33
N SER A 120 -6.43 4.24 -6.31
CA SER A 120 -6.28 5.54 -6.98
C SER A 120 -6.45 6.71 -6.01
N LEU A 121 -7.41 6.63 -5.08
CA LEU A 121 -7.58 7.63 -4.02
C LEU A 121 -6.36 7.69 -3.09
N MET A 122 -5.88 6.54 -2.63
CA MET A 122 -4.70 6.46 -1.77
C MET A 122 -3.44 6.97 -2.46
N LEU A 123 -3.25 6.67 -3.75
CA LEU A 123 -2.14 7.20 -4.53
C LEU A 123 -2.23 8.72 -4.68
N SER A 124 -3.42 9.28 -4.90
CA SER A 124 -3.62 10.72 -4.97
C SER A 124 -3.25 11.39 -3.64
N ALA A 125 -3.74 10.85 -2.53
CA ALA A 125 -3.40 11.29 -1.18
C ALA A 125 -1.88 11.22 -0.95
N PHE A 126 -1.25 10.13 -1.36
CA PHE A 126 0.19 9.94 -1.30
C PHE A 126 0.98 11.01 -2.06
N LEU A 127 0.60 11.31 -3.31
CA LEU A 127 1.25 12.32 -4.16
C LEU A 127 1.06 13.74 -3.62
N ARG A 128 -0.08 14.01 -2.98
CA ARG A 128 -0.39 15.30 -2.34
C ARG A 128 0.26 15.45 -0.96
N GLN A 129 0.88 14.39 -0.43
CA GLN A 129 1.35 14.29 0.95
C GLN A 129 0.23 14.58 1.97
N ASP A 130 -0.97 14.14 1.64
CA ASP A 130 -2.18 14.31 2.44
C ASP A 130 -2.49 12.96 3.12
N TYR A 131 -1.99 12.79 4.34
CA TYR A 131 -2.06 11.51 5.06
C TYR A 131 -3.22 11.44 6.06
N ASP A 132 -4.24 12.30 5.92
CA ASP A 132 -5.49 12.15 6.68
C ASP A 132 -6.39 11.08 6.01
N PRO A 133 -6.63 9.92 6.65
CA PRO A 133 -7.46 8.87 6.07
C PRO A 133 -8.96 9.18 6.15
N SER A 134 -9.38 10.23 6.86
CA SER A 134 -10.78 10.45 7.27
C SER A 134 -11.76 10.42 6.09
N ALA A 135 -11.45 11.13 5.00
CA ALA A 135 -12.33 11.18 3.83
C ALA A 135 -12.43 9.83 3.10
N VAL A 136 -11.30 9.12 2.94
CA VAL A 136 -11.27 7.82 2.27
C VAL A 136 -11.96 6.75 3.12
N LEU A 137 -11.74 6.77 4.45
CA LEU A 137 -12.44 5.88 5.37
C LEU A 137 -13.96 6.11 5.33
N GLU A 138 -14.41 7.35 5.21
CA GLU A 138 -15.84 7.65 5.09
C GLU A 138 -16.43 7.16 3.76
N ILE A 139 -15.71 7.30 2.64
CA ILE A 139 -16.11 6.72 1.35
C ILE A 139 -16.22 5.21 1.47
N VAL A 140 -15.22 4.55 2.06
CA VAL A 140 -15.21 3.09 2.28
C VAL A 140 -16.40 2.69 3.16
N ARG A 141 -16.65 3.42 4.25
CA ARG A 141 -17.80 3.16 5.15
C ARG A 141 -19.12 3.16 4.39
N ARG A 142 -19.40 4.24 3.66
CA ARG A 142 -20.68 4.40 2.92
C ARG A 142 -20.84 3.45 1.75
N THR A 143 -19.72 3.01 1.18
CA THR A 143 -19.74 2.15 -0.02
C THR A 143 -19.83 0.67 0.35
N LEU A 144 -19.23 0.23 1.46
CA LEU A 144 -19.11 -1.19 1.78
C LEU A 144 -19.93 -1.67 2.97
N TYR A 145 -20.31 -0.78 3.89
CA TYR A 145 -21.08 -1.12 5.09
C TYR A 145 -22.42 -0.40 5.09
#